data_AF-A0A7L2SRM8-F1
#
_entry.id   AF-A0A7L2SRM8-F1
#
_cell.length_a   1.000
_cell.length_b   1.000
_cell.length_c   1.000
_cell.angle_alpha   90.00
_cell.angle_beta   90.00
_cell.angle_gamma   90.00
#
_symmetry.space_group_name_H-M   'P 1'
#
loop_
_entity.id
_entity.type
_entity.pdbx_description
1 polymer ?
#
loop_
_entity_poly.entity_id
_entity_poly.type
_entity_poly.pdbx_seq_one_letter_code
_entity_poly.pdbx_strand_id
1 'polypeptide(L)'
;LTQSPFLDSIVLATFPENENVSLFFVMGHAVQEVEILQEGDSDMKQRLARIVAPEESQAYSPEELEKRKNALKTWLETNHIPVGEQGELGRTLSVAGVLTIEPPYGPEQCSSANEIVLSRVQGLVQGYLERQH
;
A
#
# COMPACT_ATOMS: atom_id res chain seq x y z
N LEU A 1 4.95 -13.29 -18.97
CA LEU A 1 6.05 -12.32 -18.89
C LEU A 1 5.44 -10.94 -18.76
N THR A 2 5.65 -10.25 -17.64
CA THR A 2 5.22 -8.85 -17.49
C THR A 2 6.47 -8.00 -17.59
N GLN A 3 6.71 -7.38 -18.74
CA GLN A 3 7.78 -6.38 -18.88
C GLN A 3 7.30 -5.08 -18.24
N SER A 4 8.05 -4.59 -17.24
CA SER A 4 7.87 -3.25 -16.70
C SER A 4 8.51 -2.23 -17.65
N PRO A 5 7.79 -1.21 -18.13
CA PRO A 5 8.28 -0.30 -19.18
C PRO A 5 9.43 0.64 -18.75
N PHE A 6 9.86 0.60 -17.49
CA PHE A 6 10.91 1.50 -16.97
C PHE A 6 12.18 0.79 -16.51
N LEU A 7 12.19 -0.54 -16.46
CA LEU A 7 13.36 -1.33 -16.10
C LEU A 7 13.32 -2.59 -16.96
N ASP A 8 14.25 -2.73 -17.91
CA ASP A 8 14.58 -4.03 -18.51
C ASP A 8 14.94 -4.96 -17.35
N SER A 9 13.96 -5.65 -16.79
CA SER A 9 14.09 -6.45 -15.58
C SER A 9 13.04 -7.55 -15.65
N ILE A 10 13.46 -8.74 -15.28
CA ILE A 10 12.64 -9.94 -15.27
C ILE A 10 12.43 -10.32 -13.81
N VAL A 11 11.16 -10.49 -13.44
CA VAL A 11 10.80 -11.00 -12.12
C VAL A 11 10.45 -12.49 -12.26
N LEU A 12 11.16 -13.34 -11.53
CA LEU A 12 10.91 -14.77 -11.45
C LEU A 12 10.27 -15.08 -10.10
N ALA A 13 9.15 -15.79 -10.11
CA ALA A 13 8.49 -16.29 -8.91
C ALA A 13 8.66 -17.81 -8.84
N THR A 14 9.14 -18.32 -7.71
CA THR A 14 9.19 -19.76 -7.43
C THR A 14 8.18 -20.13 -6.35
N PHE A 15 7.54 -21.29 -6.53
CA PHE A 15 6.49 -21.80 -5.66
C PHE A 15 6.90 -23.18 -5.12
N PRO A 16 7.73 -23.25 -4.07
CA PRO A 16 8.07 -24.53 -3.43
C PRO A 16 6.83 -25.14 -2.77
N GLU A 17 6.72 -26.47 -2.73
CA GLU A 17 5.52 -27.17 -2.23
C GLU A 17 5.20 -26.89 -0.75
N ASN A 18 6.18 -26.44 0.06
CA ASN A 18 6.04 -26.25 1.51
C ASN A 18 6.69 -24.95 2.04
N GLU A 19 7.03 -24.01 1.18
CA GLU A 19 7.69 -22.76 1.59
C GLU A 19 6.96 -21.54 1.03
N ASN A 20 7.30 -20.39 1.59
CA ASN A 20 6.80 -19.11 1.09
C ASN A 20 7.29 -18.87 -0.35
N VAL A 21 6.45 -18.19 -1.12
CA VAL A 21 6.81 -17.76 -2.47
C VAL A 21 8.10 -16.95 -2.44
N SER A 22 9.07 -17.33 -3.28
CA SER A 22 10.30 -16.55 -3.44
C SER A 22 10.28 -15.78 -4.75
N LEU A 23 10.63 -14.50 -4.67
CA LEU A 23 10.73 -13.60 -5.83
C LEU A 23 12.20 -13.28 -6.10
N PHE A 24 12.63 -13.48 -7.34
CA PHE A 24 13.96 -13.11 -7.82
C PHE A 24 13.85 -12.02 -8.86
N PHE A 25 14.61 -10.95 -8.66
CA PHE A 25 14.73 -9.84 -9.61
C PHE A 25 16.01 -10.02 -10.41
N VAL A 26 15.87 -10.17 -11.72
CA VAL A 26 17.00 -10.26 -12.64
C VAL A 26 17.04 -8.98 -13.47
N MET A 27 18.12 -8.22 -13.36
CA MET A 27 18.30 -7.05 -14.22
C MET A 27 18.54 -7.50 -15.65
N GLY A 28 17.84 -6.90 -16.61
CA GLY A 28 17.83 -7.27 -18.02
C GLY A 28 19.18 -7.14 -18.69
N HIS A 29 20.06 -6.25 -18.21
CA HIS A 29 21.44 -6.18 -18.71
C HIS A 29 22.28 -7.43 -18.37
N ALA A 30 21.86 -8.22 -17.37
CA ALA A 30 22.51 -9.48 -17.00
C ALA A 30 21.88 -10.70 -17.69
N VAL A 31 20.79 -10.51 -18.43
CA VAL A 31 20.07 -11.59 -19.14
C VAL A 31 20.65 -11.75 -20.53
N GLN A 32 21.17 -12.94 -20.84
CA GLN A 32 21.68 -13.26 -22.18
C GLN A 32 20.60 -13.89 -23.07
N GLU A 33 19.79 -14.78 -22.51
CA GLU A 33 18.75 -15.51 -23.22
C GLU A 33 17.60 -15.88 -22.28
N VAL A 34 16.38 -15.95 -22.81
CA VAL A 34 15.18 -16.39 -22.08
C VAL A 34 14.45 -17.42 -22.94
N GLU A 35 14.31 -18.63 -22.41
CA GLU A 35 13.59 -19.72 -23.07
C GLU A 35 12.29 -20.03 -22.32
N ILE A 36 11.20 -20.22 -23.08
CA ILE A 36 9.91 -20.64 -22.52
C ILE A 36 9.87 -22.17 -22.51
N LEU A 37 10.15 -22.77 -21.34
CA LEU A 37 10.10 -24.22 -21.17
C LEU A 37 8.66 -24.76 -21.16
N GLN A 38 7.73 -23.98 -20.61
CA GLN A 38 6.31 -24.36 -20.49
C GLN A 38 5.43 -23.12 -20.41
N GLU A 39 4.28 -23.14 -21.08
CA GLU A 39 3.26 -22.12 -20.86
C GLU A 39 2.59 -22.29 -19.50
N GLY A 40 2.37 -21.18 -18.80
CA GLY A 40 1.71 -21.19 -17.50
C GLY A 40 0.25 -21.62 -17.59
N ASP A 41 -0.12 -22.60 -16.76
CA ASP A 41 -1.49 -23.08 -16.61
C ASP A 41 -2.37 -22.11 -15.79
N SER A 42 -3.64 -22.46 -15.62
CA SER A 42 -4.58 -21.65 -14.83
C SER A 42 -4.18 -21.56 -13.35
N ASP A 43 -3.59 -22.61 -12.79
CA ASP A 43 -3.14 -22.64 -11.39
C ASP A 43 -1.98 -21.67 -11.16
N MET A 44 -0.96 -21.71 -12.03
CA MET A 44 0.18 -20.79 -12.01
C MET A 44 -0.26 -19.34 -12.17
N LYS A 45 -1.24 -19.06 -13.06
CA LYS A 45 -1.84 -17.72 -13.21
C LYS A 45 -2.50 -17.26 -11.92
N GLN A 46 -3.25 -18.14 -11.25
CA GLN A 46 -3.91 -17.81 -9.98
C GLN A 46 -2.91 -17.58 -8.85
N ARG A 47 -1.84 -18.38 -8.78
CA ARG A 47 -0.77 -18.19 -7.80
C ARG A 47 -0.02 -16.88 -8.01
N LEU A 48 0.33 -16.54 -9.25
CA LEU A 48 0.93 -15.26 -9.59
C LEU A 48 0.00 -14.08 -9.26
N ALA A 49 -1.29 -14.22 -9.54
CA ALA A 49 -2.28 -13.21 -9.21
C ALA A 49 -2.35 -12.94 -7.70
N ARG A 50 -2.14 -13.94 -6.82
CA ARG A 50 -2.11 -13.74 -5.36
C ARG A 50 -0.88 -12.97 -4.87
N ILE A 51 0.26 -13.06 -5.56
CA ILE A 51 1.48 -12.33 -5.21
C ILE A 51 1.36 -10.86 -5.61
N VAL A 52 0.79 -10.61 -6.79
CA VAL A 52 0.70 -9.28 -7.40
C VAL A 52 -0.60 -8.57 -7.01
N ALA A 53 -1.58 -9.31 -6.49
CA ALA A 53 -2.72 -8.70 -5.83
C ALA A 53 -2.16 -7.78 -4.75
N PRO A 54 -2.63 -6.52 -4.68
CA PRO A 54 -2.41 -5.74 -3.49
C PRO A 54 -2.83 -6.62 -2.32
N GLU A 55 -2.00 -6.73 -1.27
CA GLU A 55 -2.43 -7.37 -0.03
C GLU A 55 -3.86 -6.92 0.22
N GLU A 56 -4.78 -7.87 0.46
CA GLU A 56 -6.18 -7.56 0.69
C GLU A 56 -6.22 -6.40 1.69
N SER A 57 -6.37 -5.18 1.16
CA SER A 57 -6.45 -3.98 1.95
C SER A 57 -7.71 -4.24 2.73
N GLN A 58 -7.56 -4.63 4.02
CA GLN A 58 -8.61 -5.17 4.86
C GLN A 58 -9.93 -4.60 4.38
N ALA A 59 -10.80 -5.43 3.79
CA ALA A 59 -11.89 -4.94 2.97
C ALA A 59 -12.89 -4.16 3.84
N TYR A 60 -12.57 -2.89 4.11
CA TYR A 60 -13.33 -2.05 5.00
C TYR A 60 -14.59 -1.69 4.27
N SER A 61 -15.71 -1.98 4.90
CA SER A 61 -16.99 -1.46 4.45
C SER A 61 -16.94 0.08 4.42
N PRO A 62 -17.74 0.72 3.54
CA PRO A 62 -17.81 2.18 3.50
C PRO A 62 -18.20 2.79 4.85
N GLU A 63 -19.00 2.09 5.66
CA GLU A 63 -19.36 2.52 7.02
C GLU A 63 -18.16 2.48 7.98
N GLU A 64 -17.31 1.43 7.90
CA GLU A 64 -16.10 1.34 8.71
C GLU A 64 -15.08 2.40 8.33
N LEU A 65 -14.91 2.66 7.02
CA LEU A 65 -14.05 3.74 6.54
C LEU A 65 -14.53 5.10 7.06
N GLU A 66 -15.84 5.35 7.04
CA GLU A 66 -16.40 6.60 7.55
C GLU A 66 -16.21 6.73 9.06
N LYS A 67 -16.40 5.63 9.81
CA LYS A 67 -16.15 5.60 11.26
C LYS A 67 -14.69 5.88 11.58
N ARG A 68 -13.76 5.27 10.84
CA ARG A 68 -12.31 5.48 11.00
C ARG A 68 -11.90 6.90 10.65
N LYS A 69 -12.40 7.43 9.54
CA LYS A 69 -12.18 8.82 9.12
C LYS A 69 -12.57 9.78 10.24
N ASN A 70 -13.79 9.64 10.75
CA ASN A 70 -14.34 10.53 11.77
C ASN A 70 -13.63 10.38 13.11
N ALA A 71 -13.24 9.15 13.49
CA ALA A 71 -12.47 8.89 14.71
C ALA A 71 -11.06 9.51 14.62
N LEU A 72 -10.36 9.31 13.50
CA LEU A 72 -9.02 9.88 13.29
C LEU A 72 -9.06 11.41 13.24
N LYS A 73 -10.03 11.99 12.51
CA LYS A 73 -10.25 13.44 12.47
C LYS A 73 -10.47 14.01 13.87
N THR A 74 -11.38 13.42 14.65
CA THR A 74 -11.67 13.86 16.03
C THR A 74 -10.43 13.74 16.91
N TRP A 75 -9.66 12.67 16.77
CA TRP A 75 -8.43 12.48 17.54
C TRP A 75 -7.37 13.53 17.19
N LEU A 76 -7.16 13.81 15.91
CA LEU A 76 -6.23 14.85 15.47
C LEU A 76 -6.65 16.24 15.98
N GLU A 77 -7.94 16.59 15.87
CA GLU A 77 -8.49 17.84 16.39
C GLU A 77 -8.31 17.96 17.92
N THR A 78 -8.53 16.85 18.65
CA THR A 78 -8.30 16.78 20.12
C THR A 78 -6.82 17.00 20.47
N ASN A 79 -5.90 16.59 19.60
CA ASN A 79 -4.46 16.83 19.76
C ASN A 79 -4.03 18.22 19.24
N HIS A 80 -4.98 19.14 19.02
CA HIS A 80 -4.75 20.49 18.48
C HIS A 80 -4.09 20.50 17.09
N ILE A 81 -4.31 19.45 16.32
CA ILE A 81 -3.82 19.36 14.94
C ILE A 81 -4.97 19.77 14.02
N PRO A 82 -4.81 20.83 13.20
CA PRO A 82 -5.86 21.27 12.30
C PRO A 82 -6.07 20.22 11.20
N VAL A 83 -7.32 19.77 11.02
CA VAL A 83 -7.70 18.81 9.99
C VAL A 83 -8.86 19.36 9.17
N GLY A 84 -8.73 19.28 7.85
CA GLY A 84 -9.81 19.53 6.89
C GLY A 84 -10.11 18.30 6.05
N GLU A 85 -11.18 18.35 5.27
CA GLU A 85 -11.52 17.32 4.28
C GLU A 85 -11.24 17.87 2.88
N GLN A 86 -10.65 17.05 2.01
CA GLN A 86 -10.29 17.40 0.64
C GLN A 86 -10.71 16.29 -0.35
N GLY A 87 -10.76 16.67 -1.63
CA GLY A 87 -11.19 15.82 -2.74
C GLY A 87 -12.70 15.88 -3.01
N GLU A 88 -13.10 15.47 -4.22
CA GLU A 88 -14.49 15.53 -4.73
C GLU A 88 -15.52 14.83 -3.82
N LEU A 89 -15.07 13.88 -2.99
CA LEU A 89 -15.92 13.10 -2.09
C LEU A 89 -15.61 13.35 -0.60
N GLY A 90 -14.72 14.29 -0.26
CA GLY A 90 -14.31 14.55 1.13
C GLY A 90 -13.70 13.33 1.84
N ARG A 91 -13.14 12.38 1.07
CA ARG A 91 -12.57 11.13 1.61
C ARG A 91 -11.11 11.28 2.06
N THR A 92 -10.44 12.34 1.65
CA THR A 92 -9.03 12.58 1.99
C THR A 92 -8.98 13.59 3.13
N LEU A 93 -8.36 13.22 4.24
CA LEU A 93 -8.13 14.16 5.33
C LEU A 93 -6.88 14.98 5.03
N SER A 94 -6.99 16.30 5.10
CA SER A 94 -5.84 17.20 5.02
C SER A 94 -5.44 17.67 6.40
N VAL A 95 -4.23 17.33 6.81
CA VAL A 95 -3.64 17.72 8.08
C VAL A 95 -2.78 18.96 7.86
N ALA A 96 -3.17 20.06 8.52
CA ALA A 96 -2.51 21.36 8.48
C ALA A 96 -2.27 21.92 7.07
N GLY A 97 -3.00 21.45 6.05
CA GLY A 97 -2.85 21.87 4.65
C GLY A 97 -1.57 21.38 3.96
N VAL A 98 -0.73 20.59 4.65
CA VAL A 98 0.60 20.17 4.15
C VAL A 98 0.74 18.65 4.02
N LEU A 99 -0.17 17.90 4.62
CA LEU A 99 -0.20 16.44 4.57
C LEU A 99 -1.62 15.97 4.25
N THR A 100 -1.72 14.91 3.46
CA THR A 100 -2.98 14.23 3.15
C THR A 100 -2.96 12.81 3.70
N ILE A 101 -4.11 12.33 4.17
CA ILE A 101 -4.31 10.95 4.62
C ILE A 101 -5.48 10.37 3.82
N GLU A 102 -5.19 9.30 3.08
CA GLU A 102 -6.17 8.60 2.26
C GLU A 102 -6.71 7.34 2.98
N PRO A 103 -7.90 6.85 2.59
CA PRO A 103 -8.38 5.54 3.04
C PRO A 103 -7.34 4.44 2.77
N PRO A 104 -7.15 3.46 3.67
CA PRO A 104 -7.92 3.20 4.89
C PRO A 104 -7.51 3.97 6.16
N TYR A 105 -6.83 5.10 6.03
CA TYR A 105 -6.39 5.99 7.12
C TYR A 105 -5.34 5.39 8.06
N GLY A 106 -4.43 4.57 7.51
CA GLY A 106 -3.25 4.08 8.21
C GLY A 106 -2.02 4.99 8.05
N PRO A 107 -0.92 4.68 8.75
CA PRO A 107 0.32 5.46 8.67
C PRO A 107 0.92 5.40 7.26
N GLU A 108 0.75 4.30 6.54
CA GLU A 108 1.26 4.14 5.17
C GLU A 108 0.47 4.96 4.13
N GLN A 109 -0.74 5.40 4.47
CA GLN A 109 -1.58 6.22 3.60
C GLN A 109 -1.45 7.72 3.87
N CYS A 110 -0.41 8.12 4.61
CA CYS A 110 -0.04 9.52 4.77
C CYS A 110 0.87 9.96 3.62
N SER A 111 0.63 11.16 3.06
CA SER A 111 1.43 11.74 1.98
C SER A 111 1.71 13.22 2.24
N SER A 112 2.97 13.64 2.12
CA SER A 112 3.36 15.04 2.27
C SER A 112 4.63 15.32 1.47
N ALA A 113 4.78 16.57 1.01
CA ALA A 113 6.01 17.05 0.41
C ALA A 113 7.15 17.27 1.44
N ASN A 114 6.83 17.20 2.74
CA ASN A 114 7.80 17.38 3.82
C ASN A 114 7.95 16.07 4.61
N GLU A 115 9.08 15.40 4.45
CA GLU A 115 9.39 14.10 5.07
C GLU A 115 9.43 14.15 6.61
N ILE A 116 9.83 15.28 7.18
CA ILE A 116 9.83 15.49 8.64
C ILE A 116 8.39 15.55 9.17
N VAL A 117 7.50 16.20 8.43
CA VAL A 117 6.07 16.26 8.79
C VAL A 117 5.41 14.89 8.57
N LEU A 118 5.74 14.22 7.48
CA LEU A 118 5.24 12.88 7.16
C LEU A 118 5.54 11.90 8.29
N SER A 119 6.82 11.70 8.62
CA SER A 119 7.25 10.78 9.69
C SER A 119 6.60 11.08 11.04
N ARG A 120 6.43 12.37 11.39
CA ARG A 120 5.76 12.76 12.63
C ARG A 120 4.28 12.38 12.64
N VAL A 121 3.55 12.66 11.56
CA VAL A 121 2.12 12.32 11.48
C VAL A 121 1.93 10.81 11.39
N GLN A 122 2.78 10.10 10.67
CA GLN A 122 2.78 8.64 10.67
C GLN A 122 2.94 8.06 12.08
N GLY A 123 3.86 8.60 12.88
CA GLY A 123 4.00 8.21 14.29
C GLY A 123 2.77 8.53 15.15
N LEU A 124 2.09 9.64 14.87
CA LEU A 124 0.84 9.99 15.55
C LEU A 124 -0.30 9.02 15.18
N VAL A 125 -0.47 8.71 13.90
CA VAL A 125 -1.47 7.76 13.41
C VAL A 125 -1.19 6.36 13.95
N GLN A 126 0.07 5.94 13.95
CA GLN A 126 0.47 4.67 14.55
C GLN A 126 0.16 4.62 16.04
N GLY A 127 0.52 5.65 16.81
CA GLY A 127 0.21 5.73 18.24
C GLY A 127 -1.30 5.79 18.53
N TYR A 128 -2.11 6.29 17.60
CA TYR A 128 -3.56 6.20 17.69
C TYR A 128 -4.07 4.76 17.49
N LEU A 129 -3.55 4.05 16.49
CA LEU A 129 -3.93 2.66 16.22
C LEU A 129 -3.52 1.72 17.36
N GLU A 130 -2.34 1.92 17.95
CA GLU A 130 -1.85 1.13 19.10
C GLU A 130 -2.72 1.33 20.36
N ARG A 131 -3.39 2.48 20.50
CA ARG A 131 -4.31 2.74 21.63
C ARG A 131 -5.72 2.17 21.45
N GLN A 132 -6.05 1.70 20.24
CA GLN A 132 -7.34 1.08 19.92
C GLN A 132 -7.32 -0.45 20.14
N HIS A 133 -6.14 -1.05 20.35
CA HIS A 133 -5.92 -2.45 20.71
C HIS A 133 -5.81 -2.64 22.23
#